data_AF-A0A7R9UGY4-F1
#
_entry.id   AF-A0A7R9UGY4-F1
#
_cell.length_a   1.000
_cell.length_b   1.000
_cell.length_c   1.000
_cell.angle_alpha   90.00
_cell.angle_beta   90.00
_cell.angle_gamma   90.00
#
_symmetry.space_group_name_H-M   'P 1'
#
loop_
_entity.id
_entity.type
_entity.pdbx_description
1 polymer ?
#
loop_
_entity_poly.entity_id
_entity_poly.type
_entity_poly.pdbx_seq_one_letter_code
_entity_poly.pdbx_strand_id
1 'polypeptide(L)'
;SPSITDSRGSFSLFPDASVLKHRSISTFRTLEQWMNQHDLSDLLPAFKANNISTVSQLDELALRKKSDLSFLGIEDEDRKDALLRAIQESGLCSFMARLIVNCDGWQEFGDITVYRFSAKYGLSQSQIYLRYSDFLHLNRTLKAVFSPQDARDIPTLPPKGIPLLQKQHDIKFIMGRQAALEEWLRTVVIMAERTRGEPLDRLLRFLYVIENAPETPKESGRVDESIIKDSVNAM
;
A
#
# COMPACT_ATOMS: atom_id res chain seq x y z
N SER A 1 -60.50 -3.24 25.57
CA SER A 1 -59.97 -2.35 24.52
C SER A 1 -58.48 -2.16 24.74
N PRO A 2 -57.61 -2.73 23.88
CA PRO A 2 -56.19 -2.82 24.14
C PRO A 2 -55.42 -1.59 23.62
N SER A 3 -54.44 -1.16 24.40
CA SER A 3 -53.43 -0.17 24.04
C SER A 3 -52.39 -0.81 23.13
N ILE A 4 -52.30 -0.33 21.89
CA ILE A 4 -51.36 -0.77 20.86
C ILE A 4 -49.96 -0.27 21.24
N THR A 5 -49.08 -1.20 21.59
CA THR A 5 -47.63 -1.00 21.67
C THR A 5 -47.05 -1.03 20.26
N ASP A 6 -46.52 0.10 19.80
CA ASP A 6 -45.89 0.23 18.49
C ASP A 6 -44.42 -0.23 18.58
N SER A 7 -44.20 -1.51 18.28
CA SER A 7 -42.89 -2.13 18.16
C SER A 7 -42.29 -1.80 16.79
N ARG A 8 -41.58 -0.67 16.68
CA ARG A 8 -40.73 -0.42 15.51
C ARG A 8 -39.43 -1.19 15.64
N GLY A 9 -39.39 -2.33 14.95
CA GLY A 9 -38.20 -3.12 14.71
C GLY A 9 -37.11 -2.29 14.04
N SER A 10 -35.97 -2.21 14.71
CA SER A 10 -34.71 -1.78 14.10
C SER A 10 -34.20 -2.93 13.22
N PHE A 11 -34.38 -2.81 11.91
CA PHE A 11 -33.66 -3.63 10.94
C PHE A 11 -32.23 -3.10 10.88
N SER A 12 -31.29 -3.77 11.57
CA SER A 12 -29.87 -3.56 11.32
C SER A 12 -29.53 -4.19 9.96
N LEU A 13 -29.31 -3.34 8.95
CA LEU A 13 -28.80 -3.71 7.61
C LEU A 13 -27.28 -3.98 7.60
N PHE A 14 -26.69 -4.20 8.77
CA PHE A 14 -25.30 -4.61 8.90
C PHE A 14 -25.28 -6.09 9.29
N PRO A 15 -24.63 -6.97 8.51
CA PRO A 15 -24.33 -8.30 9.01
C PRO A 15 -23.54 -8.15 10.30
N ASP A 16 -24.02 -8.84 11.32
CA ASP A 16 -23.47 -8.91 12.67
C ASP A 16 -21.95 -9.18 12.58
N ALA A 17 -21.14 -8.17 12.93
CA ALA A 17 -19.68 -8.24 12.92
C ALA A 17 -19.11 -9.25 13.94
N SER A 18 -19.97 -9.96 14.66
CA SER A 18 -19.65 -10.95 15.67
C SER A 18 -19.48 -12.39 15.14
N VAL A 19 -19.53 -12.63 13.82
CA VAL A 19 -19.37 -13.98 13.22
C VAL A 19 -18.09 -14.13 12.37
N LEU A 20 -17.13 -13.21 12.43
CA LEU A 20 -15.75 -13.58 12.12
C LEU A 20 -15.17 -14.24 13.37
N LYS A 21 -15.50 -15.53 13.55
CA LYS A 21 -14.70 -16.41 14.39
C LYS A 21 -13.27 -16.32 13.87
N HIS A 22 -12.44 -15.48 14.49
CA HIS A 22 -10.99 -15.61 14.44
C HIS A 22 -10.67 -17.02 14.93
N ARG A 23 -10.64 -17.98 14.00
CA ARG A 23 -9.98 -19.25 14.23
C ARG A 23 -8.52 -18.88 14.35
N SER A 24 -8.09 -18.75 15.59
CA SER A 24 -6.71 -18.47 15.95
C SER A 24 -5.79 -19.38 15.14
N ILE A 25 -4.82 -18.77 14.46
CA ILE A 25 -3.70 -19.43 13.75
C ILE A 25 -3.02 -20.47 14.67
N SER A 26 -3.22 -20.38 15.99
CA SER A 26 -2.74 -21.30 17.02
C SER A 26 -3.26 -22.75 16.95
N THR A 27 -4.01 -23.17 15.92
CA THR A 27 -4.44 -24.59 15.78
C THR A 27 -3.57 -25.42 14.84
N PHE A 28 -2.75 -24.80 13.97
CA PHE A 28 -1.97 -25.53 12.97
C PHE A 28 -0.49 -25.57 13.33
N ARG A 29 0.09 -26.77 13.49
CA ARG A 29 1.52 -26.93 13.80
C ARG A 29 2.41 -26.90 12.55
N THR A 30 1.88 -27.25 11.37
CA THR A 30 2.64 -27.28 10.11
C THR A 30 1.81 -26.81 8.91
N LEU A 31 2.48 -26.35 7.85
CA LEU A 31 1.83 -25.97 6.58
C LEU A 31 1.09 -27.15 5.94
N GLU A 32 1.65 -28.36 6.04
CA GLU A 32 1.08 -29.59 5.51
C GLU A 32 -0.29 -29.92 6.13
N GLN A 33 -0.42 -29.80 7.45
CA GLN A 33 -1.71 -30.00 8.13
C GLN A 33 -2.76 -29.00 7.66
N TRP A 34 -2.36 -27.74 7.48
CA TRP A 34 -3.25 -26.70 6.99
C TRP A 34 -3.67 -26.96 5.54
N MET A 35 -2.74 -27.28 4.64
CA MET A 35 -3.05 -27.59 3.23
C MET A 35 -3.94 -28.81 3.07
N ASN A 36 -3.73 -29.86 3.87
CA ASN A 36 -4.59 -31.05 3.87
C ASN A 36 -6.04 -30.71 4.26
N GLN A 37 -6.25 -29.78 5.19
CA GLN A 37 -7.60 -29.36 5.60
C GLN A 37 -8.35 -28.66 4.47
N HIS A 38 -7.63 -27.98 3.57
CA HIS A 38 -8.21 -27.19 2.47
C HIS A 38 -8.16 -27.90 1.11
N ASP A 39 -7.75 -29.17 1.06
CA ASP A 39 -7.57 -29.94 -0.18
C ASP A 39 -6.58 -29.30 -1.18
N LEU A 40 -5.46 -28.81 -0.63
CA LEU A 40 -4.38 -28.10 -1.34
C LEU A 40 -3.01 -28.81 -1.19
N SER A 41 -3.00 -30.08 -0.79
CA SER A 41 -1.79 -30.86 -0.50
C SER A 41 -0.87 -30.99 -1.72
N ASP A 42 -1.44 -30.97 -2.91
CA ASP A 42 -0.73 -30.98 -4.19
C ASP A 42 0.14 -29.74 -4.40
N LEU A 43 -0.13 -28.62 -3.71
CA LEU A 43 0.68 -27.40 -3.76
C LEU A 43 1.90 -27.45 -2.84
N LEU A 44 1.99 -28.39 -1.90
CA LEU A 44 3.10 -28.48 -0.94
C LEU A 44 4.51 -28.45 -1.57
N PRO A 45 4.78 -29.12 -2.71
CA PRO A 45 6.09 -29.07 -3.35
C PRO A 45 6.53 -27.64 -3.73
N ALA A 46 5.61 -26.80 -4.21
CA ALA A 46 5.89 -25.42 -4.58
C ALA A 46 6.33 -24.57 -3.37
N PHE A 47 5.66 -24.76 -2.23
CA PHE A 47 6.02 -24.08 -0.98
C PHE A 47 7.33 -24.59 -0.39
N LYS A 48 7.57 -25.91 -0.42
CA LYS A 48 8.83 -26.52 0.03
C LYS A 48 10.02 -26.04 -0.80
N ALA A 49 9.86 -25.91 -2.12
CA ALA A 49 10.90 -25.36 -3.01
C ALA A 49 11.29 -23.91 -2.65
N ASN A 50 10.36 -23.15 -2.07
CA ASN A 50 10.56 -21.78 -1.61
C ASN A 50 10.87 -21.68 -0.09
N ASN A 51 11.23 -22.79 0.56
CA ASN A 51 11.56 -22.87 1.99
C ASN A 51 10.43 -22.46 2.95
N ILE A 52 9.17 -22.61 2.52
CA ILE A 52 7.97 -22.32 3.32
C ILE A 52 7.44 -23.66 3.86
N SER A 53 7.53 -23.86 5.18
CA SER A 53 7.14 -25.12 5.85
C SER A 53 6.12 -24.92 6.97
N THR A 54 5.88 -23.67 7.37
CA THR A 54 4.95 -23.31 8.44
C THR A 54 3.86 -22.37 7.94
N VAL A 55 2.72 -22.39 8.62
CA VAL A 55 1.59 -21.49 8.35
C VAL A 55 1.97 -20.02 8.64
N SER A 56 2.86 -19.78 9.61
CA SER A 56 3.41 -18.44 9.90
C SER A 56 4.19 -17.89 8.70
N GLN A 57 5.05 -18.70 8.10
CA GLN A 57 5.81 -18.30 6.92
C GLN A 57 4.89 -18.04 5.72
N LEU A 58 3.81 -18.83 5.55
CA LEU A 58 2.80 -18.57 4.52
C LEU A 58 2.11 -17.21 4.74
N ASP A 59 1.76 -16.90 5.99
CA ASP A 59 1.14 -15.62 6.37
C ASP A 59 2.07 -14.42 6.07
N GLU A 60 3.37 -14.56 6.36
CA GLU A 60 4.39 -13.55 6.08
C GLU A 60 4.54 -13.18 4.60
N LEU A 61 4.20 -14.08 3.67
CA LEU A 61 4.23 -13.79 2.24
C LEU A 61 3.14 -12.80 1.82
N ALA A 62 2.05 -12.73 2.59
CA ALA A 62 0.85 -11.96 2.32
C ALA A 62 0.35 -12.06 0.87
N LEU A 63 0.19 -13.30 0.42
CA LEU A 63 -0.32 -13.62 -0.91
C LEU A 63 -1.74 -13.06 -1.03
N ARG A 64 -1.93 -12.07 -1.92
CA ARG A 64 -3.23 -11.40 -2.11
C ARG A 64 -3.76 -11.51 -3.52
N LYS A 65 -2.88 -11.79 -4.48
CA LYS A 65 -3.22 -11.83 -5.90
C LYS A 65 -2.66 -13.10 -6.52
N LYS A 66 -3.31 -13.53 -7.60
CA LYS A 66 -2.89 -14.67 -8.42
C LYS A 66 -1.46 -14.52 -8.97
N SER A 67 -1.04 -13.29 -9.22
CA SER A 67 0.34 -12.96 -9.61
C SER A 67 1.37 -13.41 -8.58
N ASP A 68 1.06 -13.28 -7.29
CA ASP A 68 1.98 -13.62 -6.19
C ASP A 68 2.21 -15.13 -6.11
N LEU A 69 1.17 -15.91 -6.46
CA LEU A 69 1.22 -17.37 -6.51
C LEU A 69 1.99 -17.90 -7.72
N SER A 70 2.03 -17.10 -8.80
CA SER A 70 2.80 -17.46 -9.99
C SER A 70 4.30 -17.44 -9.70
N PHE A 71 4.76 -16.55 -8.79
CA PHE A 71 6.15 -16.55 -8.30
C PHE A 71 6.52 -17.84 -7.57
N LEU A 72 5.55 -18.50 -6.92
CA LEU A 72 5.75 -19.78 -6.25
C LEU A 72 5.78 -20.96 -7.23
N GLY A 73 5.62 -20.73 -8.53
CA GLY A 73 5.54 -21.79 -9.55
C GLY A 73 4.17 -22.47 -9.61
N ILE A 74 3.13 -21.87 -9.00
CA ILE A 74 1.76 -22.35 -9.11
C ILE A 74 1.17 -21.71 -10.36
N GLU A 75 1.00 -22.48 -11.43
CA GLU A 75 0.45 -21.95 -12.70
C GLU A 75 -1.07 -22.13 -12.83
N ASP A 76 -1.62 -23.18 -12.22
CA ASP A 76 -3.04 -23.53 -12.27
C ASP A 76 -3.92 -22.44 -11.64
N GLU A 77 -4.79 -21.84 -12.46
CA GLU A 77 -5.65 -20.72 -12.09
C GLU A 77 -6.74 -21.09 -11.05
N ASP A 78 -7.30 -22.29 -11.14
CA ASP A 78 -8.33 -22.76 -10.20
C ASP A 78 -7.70 -23.04 -8.83
N ARG A 79 -6.48 -23.59 -8.82
CA ARG A 79 -5.71 -23.78 -7.59
C ARG A 79 -5.28 -22.46 -6.96
N LYS A 80 -4.94 -21.44 -7.76
CA LYS A 80 -4.68 -20.08 -7.25
C LYS A 80 -5.91 -19.53 -6.53
N ASP A 81 -7.09 -19.66 -7.13
CA ASP A 81 -8.34 -19.20 -6.52
C ASP A 81 -8.68 -19.97 -5.24
N ALA A 82 -8.54 -21.29 -5.26
CA ALA A 82 -8.77 -22.13 -4.10
C ALA A 82 -7.83 -21.76 -2.93
N LEU A 83 -6.55 -21.52 -3.21
CA LEU A 83 -5.57 -21.12 -2.20
C LEU A 83 -5.86 -19.74 -1.62
N LEU A 84 -6.15 -18.73 -2.46
CA LEU A 84 -6.48 -17.39 -1.97
C LEU A 84 -7.75 -17.41 -1.11
N ARG A 85 -8.76 -18.20 -1.50
CA ARG A 85 -9.98 -18.41 -0.72
C ARG A 85 -9.67 -19.09 0.62
N ALA A 86 -8.88 -20.15 0.62
CA ALA A 86 -8.49 -20.86 1.84
C ALA A 86 -7.72 -19.96 2.82
N ILE A 87 -6.81 -19.13 2.31
CA ILE A 87 -6.09 -18.11 3.09
C ILE A 87 -7.09 -17.16 3.75
N GLN A 88 -8.00 -16.58 2.95
CA GLN A 88 -9.02 -15.65 3.42
C GLN A 88 -9.96 -16.26 4.48
N GLU A 89 -10.43 -17.49 4.25
CA GLU A 89 -11.32 -18.22 5.16
C GLU A 89 -10.62 -18.64 6.46
N SER A 90 -9.32 -18.93 6.40
CA SER A 90 -8.52 -19.30 7.56
C SER A 90 -8.15 -18.11 8.44
N GLY A 91 -8.42 -16.88 8.00
CA GLY A 91 -7.88 -15.69 8.64
C GLY A 91 -6.35 -15.61 8.59
N LEU A 92 -5.73 -16.42 7.73
CA LEU A 92 -4.37 -16.21 7.27
C LEU A 92 -4.41 -14.99 6.34
N CYS A 93 -3.43 -14.11 6.45
CA CYS A 93 -3.50 -12.66 6.23
C CYS A 93 -3.91 -11.82 7.45
N SER A 94 -3.90 -12.39 8.67
CA SER A 94 -4.02 -11.56 9.90
C SER A 94 -2.68 -10.96 10.33
N PHE A 95 -1.55 -11.63 10.08
CA PHE A 95 -0.25 -10.94 9.99
C PHE A 95 -0.14 -10.31 8.60
N MET A 96 -0.67 -9.09 8.50
CA MET A 96 -0.48 -8.25 7.32
C MET A 96 0.99 -8.26 6.93
N ALA A 97 1.32 -8.51 5.66
CA ALA A 97 2.65 -8.16 5.14
C ALA A 97 2.94 -6.77 5.64
N ARG A 98 3.94 -6.68 6.51
CA ARG A 98 4.35 -5.40 7.04
C ARG A 98 5.15 -4.74 5.93
N LEU A 99 4.68 -3.60 5.48
CA LEU A 99 5.46 -2.70 4.67
C LEU A 99 6.63 -2.22 5.53
N ILE A 100 7.82 -2.68 5.20
CA ILE A 100 9.06 -2.28 5.85
C ILE A 100 9.74 -1.29 4.93
N VAL A 101 10.13 -0.14 5.46
CA VAL A 101 10.80 0.93 4.72
C VAL A 101 12.07 1.36 5.46
N ASN A 102 13.17 1.49 4.74
CA ASN A 102 14.44 1.95 5.26
C ASN A 102 15.08 2.95 4.29
N CYS A 103 15.78 3.94 4.82
CA CYS A 103 16.55 4.88 4.01
C CYS A 103 18.01 4.43 3.95
N ASP A 104 18.38 3.74 2.87
CA ASP A 104 19.68 3.08 2.69
C ASP A 104 20.83 4.05 2.36
N GLY A 105 20.54 5.33 2.15
CA GLY A 105 21.54 6.37 1.89
C GLY A 105 20.99 7.54 1.06
N TRP A 106 21.90 8.38 0.56
CA TRP A 106 21.59 9.52 -0.29
C TRP A 106 22.67 9.71 -1.35
N GLN A 107 22.33 10.43 -2.41
CA GLN A 107 23.22 10.84 -3.49
C GLN A 107 22.91 12.29 -3.89
N GLU A 108 23.93 13.00 -4.37
CA GLU A 108 23.79 14.35 -4.89
C GLU A 108 23.94 14.37 -6.41
N PHE A 109 23.04 15.09 -7.08
CA PHE A 109 23.03 15.32 -8.52
C PHE A 109 22.95 16.83 -8.76
N GLY A 110 24.10 17.48 -8.84
CA GLY A 110 24.18 18.95 -8.82
C GLY A 110 23.58 19.50 -7.53
N ASP A 111 22.60 20.39 -7.64
CA ASP A 111 21.93 21.03 -6.50
C ASP A 111 20.80 20.18 -5.88
N ILE A 112 20.64 18.92 -6.32
CA ILE A 112 19.55 18.04 -5.91
C ILE A 112 20.09 16.89 -5.08
N THR A 113 19.61 16.77 -3.83
CA THR A 113 19.79 15.57 -3.01
C THR A 113 18.64 14.59 -3.24
N VAL A 114 18.97 13.35 -3.57
CA VAL A 114 18.02 12.21 -3.62
C VAL A 114 18.35 11.22 -2.51
N TYR A 115 17.31 10.61 -1.95
CA TYR A 115 17.40 9.63 -0.88
C TYR A 115 17.02 8.25 -1.42
N ARG A 116 17.86 7.25 -1.19
CA ARG A 116 17.62 5.88 -1.60
C ARG A 116 16.82 5.17 -0.52
N PHE A 117 15.65 4.67 -0.87
CA PHE A 117 14.79 3.90 0.02
C PHE A 117 14.66 2.47 -0.47
N SER A 118 14.73 1.52 0.45
CA SER A 118 14.27 0.15 0.24
C SER A 118 12.89 -0.02 0.86
N ALA A 119 11.98 -0.68 0.11
CA ALA A 119 10.69 -1.11 0.64
C ALA A 119 10.54 -2.62 0.47
N LYS A 120 10.00 -3.28 1.49
CA LYS A 120 9.63 -4.70 1.48
C LYS A 120 8.18 -4.87 1.91
N TYR A 121 7.41 -5.65 1.16
CA TYR A 121 5.99 -5.89 1.38
C TYR A 121 5.69 -7.32 0.90
N GLY A 122 5.53 -8.24 1.86
CA GLY A 122 5.46 -9.66 1.58
C GLY A 122 6.75 -10.13 0.89
N LEU A 123 6.59 -10.75 -0.28
CA LEU A 123 7.68 -11.17 -1.17
C LEU A 123 8.25 -10.07 -2.07
N SER A 124 7.57 -8.94 -2.17
CA SER A 124 7.98 -7.85 -3.06
C SER A 124 9.00 -6.96 -2.38
N GLN A 125 10.11 -6.68 -3.07
CA GLN A 125 11.11 -5.71 -2.66
C GLN A 125 11.30 -4.66 -3.76
N SER A 126 11.44 -3.40 -3.38
CA SER A 126 11.79 -2.30 -4.28
C SER A 126 12.93 -1.48 -3.72
N GLN A 127 13.64 -0.81 -4.63
CA GLN A 127 14.56 0.27 -4.31
C GLN A 127 14.17 1.48 -5.15
N ILE A 128 13.99 2.63 -4.49
CA ILE A 128 13.55 3.86 -5.12
C ILE A 128 14.42 5.03 -4.69
N TYR A 129 14.55 6.02 -5.57
CA TYR A 129 15.27 7.26 -5.31
C TYR A 129 14.26 8.40 -5.25
N LEU A 130 14.16 9.03 -4.09
CA LEU A 130 13.15 10.05 -3.81
C LEU A 130 13.81 11.37 -3.43
N ARG A 131 13.33 12.47 -3.99
CA ARG A 131 13.67 13.83 -3.56
C ARG A 131 12.74 14.25 -2.44
N TYR A 132 13.14 15.25 -1.67
CA TYR A 132 12.28 15.85 -0.64
C TYR A 132 10.93 16.35 -1.19
N SER A 133 10.88 16.84 -2.44
CA SER A 133 9.63 17.24 -3.10
C SER A 133 8.63 16.10 -3.28
N ASP A 134 9.12 14.88 -3.45
CA ASP A 134 8.28 13.70 -3.68
C ASP A 134 7.57 13.32 -2.37
N PHE A 135 8.23 13.51 -1.21
CA PHE A 135 7.59 13.39 0.11
C PHE A 135 6.51 14.46 0.34
N LEU A 136 6.74 15.70 -0.10
CA LEU A 136 5.71 16.75 -0.01
C LEU A 136 4.47 16.38 -0.82
N HIS A 137 4.65 15.82 -2.01
CA HIS A 137 3.56 15.34 -2.84
C HIS A 137 2.82 14.19 -2.17
N LEU A 138 3.53 13.16 -1.71
CA LEU A 138 2.95 12.02 -1.00
C LEU A 138 2.15 12.48 0.23
N ASN A 139 2.70 13.36 1.06
CA ASN A 139 2.03 13.88 2.26
C ASN A 139 0.68 14.56 1.94
N ARG A 140 0.60 15.32 0.84
CA ARG A 140 -0.67 15.92 0.38
C ARG A 140 -1.65 14.85 -0.08
N THR A 141 -1.18 13.89 -0.89
CA THR A 141 -2.00 12.79 -1.38
C THR A 141 -2.57 11.96 -0.24
N LEU A 142 -1.75 11.63 0.76
CA LEU A 142 -2.19 10.89 1.93
C LEU A 142 -3.22 11.65 2.76
N LYS A 143 -2.97 12.95 3.03
CA LYS A 143 -3.95 13.79 3.74
C LYS A 143 -5.32 13.87 3.06
N ALA A 144 -5.37 13.67 1.75
CA ALA A 144 -6.62 13.67 0.99
C ALA A 144 -7.39 12.34 1.10
N VAL A 145 -6.72 11.22 1.37
CA VAL A 145 -7.34 9.88 1.44
C VAL A 145 -7.53 9.36 2.86
N PHE A 146 -6.79 9.88 3.84
CA PHE A 146 -7.04 9.61 5.25
C PHE A 146 -8.33 10.30 5.70
N SER A 147 -9.00 9.72 6.71
CA SER A 147 -10.13 10.39 7.35
C SER A 147 -9.70 11.75 7.92
N PRO A 148 -10.60 12.75 8.06
CA PRO A 148 -10.22 14.05 8.59
C PRO A 148 -9.58 14.01 9.98
N GLN A 149 -9.87 12.97 10.76
CA GLN A 149 -9.24 12.74 12.07
C GLN A 149 -7.83 12.19 11.88
N ASP A 150 -7.65 11.11 11.12
CA ASP A 150 -6.35 10.47 10.90
C ASP A 150 -5.38 11.39 10.13
N ALA A 151 -5.90 12.22 9.21
CA ALA A 151 -5.11 13.16 8.43
C ALA A 151 -4.44 14.25 9.29
N ARG A 152 -5.01 14.55 10.47
CA ARG A 152 -4.40 15.47 11.47
C ARG A 152 -3.26 14.81 12.22
N ASP A 153 -3.32 13.50 12.37
CA ASP A 153 -2.33 12.71 13.10
C ASP A 153 -1.13 12.35 12.22
N ILE A 154 -1.19 12.61 10.91
CA ILE A 154 -0.04 12.43 10.01
C ILE A 154 1.09 13.38 10.46
N PRO A 155 2.30 12.84 10.75
CA PRO A 155 3.40 13.65 11.24
C PRO A 155 3.81 14.72 10.23
N THR A 156 4.34 15.83 10.73
CA THR A 156 4.89 16.89 9.89
C THR A 156 6.22 16.47 9.27
N LEU A 157 6.40 16.73 7.98
CA LEU A 157 7.69 16.54 7.32
C LEU A 157 8.77 17.46 7.92
N PRO A 158 10.05 17.03 7.91
CA PRO A 158 11.15 17.91 8.30
C PRO A 158 11.16 19.16 7.42
N PRO A 159 11.63 20.32 7.89
CA PRO A 159 11.55 21.57 7.14
C PRO A 159 12.32 21.53 5.81
N LYS A 160 11.83 22.29 4.82
CA LYS A 160 12.46 22.44 3.48
C LYS A 160 13.89 23.04 3.55
N GLY A 161 14.26 23.63 4.67
CA GLY A 161 15.63 24.07 4.95
C GLY A 161 15.74 25.57 5.17
N ILE A 162 16.93 25.99 5.58
CA ILE A 162 17.29 27.39 5.79
C ILE A 162 17.49 28.03 4.40
N PRO A 163 17.01 29.27 4.15
CA PRO A 163 17.04 29.92 2.82
C PRO A 163 18.44 30.15 2.22
N LEU A 164 19.52 29.80 2.93
CA LEU A 164 20.88 29.86 2.43
C LEU A 164 21.21 28.55 1.69
N LEU A 165 21.21 28.58 0.36
CA LEU A 165 21.56 27.47 -0.55
C LEU A 165 22.81 26.67 -0.09
N GLN A 166 23.80 27.34 0.49
CA GLN A 166 25.02 26.70 1.01
C GLN A 166 24.79 25.65 2.11
N LYS A 167 23.68 25.74 2.87
CA LYS A 167 23.37 24.75 3.93
C LYS A 167 22.61 23.53 3.41
N GLN A 168 22.19 23.51 2.15
CA GLN A 168 21.47 22.36 1.57
C GLN A 168 22.41 21.20 1.27
N HIS A 169 23.68 21.50 0.99
CA HIS A 169 24.77 20.54 0.80
C HIS A 169 25.54 20.22 2.09
N ASP A 170 25.13 20.80 3.23
CA ASP A 170 25.73 20.45 4.50
C ASP A 170 25.39 18.99 4.83
N ILE A 171 26.42 18.15 4.96
CA ILE A 171 26.27 16.72 5.25
C ILE A 171 25.44 16.51 6.51
N LYS A 172 25.60 17.37 7.54
CA LYS A 172 24.80 17.27 8.77
C LYS A 172 23.32 17.52 8.51
N PHE A 173 23.00 18.48 7.66
CA PHE A 173 21.64 18.76 7.23
C PHE A 173 21.05 17.61 6.43
N ILE A 174 21.81 17.06 5.47
CA ILE A 174 21.36 15.94 4.64
C ILE A 174 21.10 14.69 5.50
N MET A 175 22.02 14.35 6.40
CA MET A 175 21.85 13.22 7.33
C MET A 175 20.68 13.43 8.30
N GLY A 176 20.54 14.63 8.85
CA GLY A 176 19.41 14.96 9.73
C GLY A 176 18.08 14.85 9.01
N ARG A 177 18.00 15.31 7.76
CA ARG A 177 16.83 15.16 6.90
C ARG A 177 16.57 13.70 6.54
N GLN A 178 17.61 12.92 6.22
CA GLN A 178 17.50 11.49 5.92
C GLN A 178 16.78 10.75 7.05
N ALA A 179 17.30 10.86 8.28
CA ALA A 179 16.72 10.20 9.45
C ALA A 179 15.28 10.65 9.71
N ALA A 180 14.99 11.94 9.56
CA ALA A 180 13.64 12.47 9.75
C ALA A 180 12.65 12.00 8.67
N LEU A 181 13.08 11.87 7.42
CA LEU A 181 12.24 11.33 6.34
C LEU A 181 11.95 9.84 6.51
N GLU A 182 12.95 9.07 6.96
CA GLU A 182 12.79 7.65 7.28
C GLU A 182 11.77 7.44 8.40
N GLU A 183 11.92 8.18 9.50
CA GLU A 183 11.00 8.10 10.64
C GLU A 183 9.57 8.52 10.26
N TRP A 184 9.45 9.61 9.49
CA TRP A 184 8.18 10.07 8.96
C TRP A 184 7.50 8.97 8.13
N LEU A 185 8.24 8.35 7.20
CA LEU A 185 7.69 7.32 6.32
C LEU A 185 7.29 6.06 7.10
N ARG A 186 8.12 5.62 8.06
CA ARG A 186 7.78 4.49 8.95
C ARG A 186 6.50 4.74 9.73
N THR A 187 6.33 5.94 10.27
CA THR A 187 5.12 6.31 11.02
C THR A 187 3.88 6.27 10.12
N VAL A 188 3.98 6.87 8.94
CA VAL A 188 2.89 6.90 7.95
C VAL A 188 2.50 5.51 7.47
N VAL A 189 3.48 4.62 7.27
CA VAL A 189 3.24 3.23 6.93
C VAL A 189 2.42 2.53 8.01
N ILE A 190 2.80 2.68 9.28
CA ILE A 190 2.05 2.08 10.40
C ILE A 190 0.60 2.61 10.43
N MET A 191 0.38 3.89 10.18
CA MET A 191 -0.97 4.47 10.12
C MET A 191 -1.80 3.90 8.96
N ALA A 192 -1.20 3.78 7.78
CA ALA A 192 -1.87 3.25 6.60
C ALA A 192 -2.20 1.76 6.75
N GLU A 193 -1.30 0.97 7.36
CA GLU A 193 -1.53 -0.44 7.68
C GLU A 193 -2.71 -0.64 8.64
N ARG A 194 -2.84 0.23 9.64
CA ARG A 194 -3.96 0.19 10.61
C ARG A 194 -5.30 0.51 9.96
N THR A 195 -5.32 1.51 9.09
CA THR A 195 -6.55 1.98 8.45
C THR A 195 -7.02 1.01 7.37
N ARG A 196 -6.08 0.34 6.68
CA ARG A 196 -6.32 -0.50 5.49
C ARG A 196 -6.98 0.30 4.35
N GLY A 197 -7.02 -0.29 3.15
CA GLY A 197 -7.66 0.32 1.98
C GLY A 197 -6.80 1.39 1.30
N GLU A 198 -7.45 2.47 0.84
CA GLU A 198 -6.83 3.44 -0.07
C GLU A 198 -5.51 4.06 0.42
N PRO A 199 -5.32 4.44 1.70
CA PRO A 199 -4.04 4.98 2.16
C PRO A 199 -2.87 4.02 1.97
N LEU A 200 -3.08 2.72 2.25
CA LEU A 200 -2.06 1.69 2.06
C LEU A 200 -1.79 1.46 0.58
N ASP A 201 -2.84 1.44 -0.26
CA ASP A 201 -2.69 1.29 -1.71
C ASP A 201 -1.90 2.44 -2.33
N ARG A 202 -2.11 3.68 -1.87
CA ARG A 202 -1.34 4.86 -2.30
C ARG A 202 0.14 4.76 -1.92
N LEU A 203 0.44 4.29 -0.71
CA LEU A 203 1.83 4.06 -0.29
C LEU A 203 2.49 2.95 -1.10
N LEU A 204 1.80 1.84 -1.33
CA LEU A 204 2.34 0.75 -2.12
C LEU A 204 2.64 1.21 -3.55
N ARG A 205 1.74 1.98 -4.20
CA ARG A 205 2.00 2.56 -5.53
C ARG A 205 3.13 3.59 -5.56
N PHE A 206 3.38 4.28 -4.45
CA PHE A 206 4.46 5.24 -4.36
C PHE A 206 5.81 4.55 -4.15
N LEU A 207 5.84 3.49 -3.33
CA LEU A 207 7.07 2.82 -2.92
C LEU A 207 7.50 1.69 -3.86
N TYR A 208 6.53 1.03 -4.46
CA TYR A 208 6.72 0.14 -5.57
C TYR A 208 6.35 0.97 -6.77
N VAL A 209 7.31 1.23 -7.66
CA VAL A 209 6.98 1.65 -9.02
C VAL A 209 6.24 0.47 -9.63
N ILE A 210 4.96 0.31 -9.28
CA ILE A 210 4.06 -0.60 -9.93
C ILE A 210 3.87 0.08 -11.29
N GLU A 211 4.72 -0.29 -12.24
CA GLU A 211 4.45 -0.06 -13.65
C GLU A 211 2.96 -0.36 -13.85
N ASN A 212 2.23 0.63 -14.43
CA ASN A 212 0.78 0.74 -14.58
C ASN A 212 0.07 1.69 -13.59
N ALA A 213 0.30 2.99 -13.78
CA ALA A 213 -0.84 3.91 -13.90
C ALA A 213 -0.84 4.47 -15.33
N PRO A 214 -1.91 4.27 -16.11
CA PRO A 214 -2.01 4.78 -17.47
C PRO A 214 -1.90 6.30 -17.46
N GLU A 215 -1.37 6.83 -18.56
CA GLU A 215 -1.37 8.25 -18.89
C GLU A 215 -2.64 8.92 -18.35
N THR A 216 -2.46 9.91 -17.47
CA THR A 216 -3.52 10.89 -17.31
C THR A 216 -3.84 11.41 -18.70
N PRO A 217 -5.12 11.42 -19.13
CA PRO A 217 -5.44 12.00 -20.42
C PRO A 217 -4.90 13.42 -20.39
N LYS A 218 -3.97 13.72 -21.30
CA LYS A 218 -3.73 15.09 -21.70
C LYS A 218 -5.11 15.63 -22.07
N GLU A 219 -5.67 16.50 -21.24
CA GLU A 219 -6.62 17.47 -21.74
C GLU A 219 -5.85 18.27 -22.80
N SER A 220 -5.87 17.75 -24.02
CA SER A 220 -5.75 18.55 -25.21
C SER A 220 -6.87 19.58 -25.09
N GLY A 221 -6.52 20.76 -24.60
CA GLY A 221 -7.26 21.96 -24.94
C GLY A 221 -7.27 22.03 -26.45
N ARG A 222 -8.32 21.46 -27.05
CA ARG A 222 -8.82 21.87 -28.35
C ARG A 222 -9.10 23.36 -28.19
N VAL A 223 -8.15 24.17 -28.66
CA VAL A 223 -8.47 25.52 -29.07
C VAL A 223 -9.41 25.35 -30.25
N ASP A 224 -10.68 25.63 -30.01
CA ASP A 224 -11.72 25.63 -31.02
C ASP A 224 -11.39 26.77 -32.01
N GLU A 225 -10.93 26.38 -33.21
CA GLU A 225 -10.76 27.26 -34.36
C GLU A 225 -12.13 27.68 -34.88
N SER A 226 -12.80 28.58 -34.18
CA SER A 226 -14.08 29.13 -34.64
C SER A 226 -14.36 30.53 -34.08
N ILE A 227 -13.37 31.42 -34.05
CA ILE A 227 -13.61 32.85 -33.81
C ILE A 227 -12.85 33.71 -34.84
N ILE A 228 -13.57 34.05 -35.90
CA ILE A 228 -13.54 35.31 -36.66
C ILE A 228 -12.29 35.58 -37.51
N LYS A 229 -12.30 34.98 -38.71
CA LYS A 229 -11.94 35.72 -39.93
C LYS A 229 -13.13 36.60 -40.29
N ASP A 230 -13.00 37.90 -40.09
CA ASP A 230 -13.73 38.96 -40.83
C ASP A 230 -13.25 40.31 -40.33
N SER A 231 -12.14 40.79 -40.90
CA SER A 231 -11.72 42.20 -40.83
C SER A 231 -10.62 42.48 -41.87
N VAL A 232 -10.93 42.26 -43.15
CA VAL A 232 -10.23 42.92 -44.27
C VAL A 232 -11.22 43.12 -45.42
N ASN A 233 -11.94 44.26 -45.41
CA ASN A 233 -12.21 45.11 -46.58
C ASN A 233 -13.29 46.15 -46.25
N ALA A 234 -12.84 47.34 -45.88
CA ALA A 234 -13.56 48.60 -46.13
C ALA A 234 -12.53 49.74 -46.14
N MET A 235 -11.84 49.89 -47.28
CA MET A 235 -11.30 51.14 -47.79
C MET A 235 -11.23 51.05 -49.31
#